data_AF-A0A9D9ZW91-F1
#
_entry.id   AF-A0A9D9ZW91-F1
#
_cell.length_a   1.000
_cell.length_b   1.000
_cell.length_c   1.000
_cell.angle_alpha   90.00
_cell.angle_beta   90.00
_cell.angle_gamma   90.00
#
_symmetry.space_group_name_H-M   'P 1'
#
loop_
_entity.id
_entity.type
_entity.pdbx_description
1 polymer ?
#
loop_
_entity_poly.entity_id
_entity_poly.type
_entity_poly.pdbx_seq_one_letter_code
_entity_poly.pdbx_strand_id
1 'polypeptide(L)' 'MSHTNTHIERIVDFFENLNPPKVSKLGLIYAPDARFKDPFNDVQGTAAIQAIFEHMFVQVENPRFTI' A
#
# COMPACT_ATOMS: atom_id res chain seq x y z
N MET A 1 16.86 -5.94 -24.10
CA MET A 1 15.70 -6.70 -23.60
C MET A 1 15.53 -6.39 -22.12
N SER A 2 14.76 -5.35 -21.80
CA SER A 2 14.47 -4.99 -20.41
C SER A 2 13.78 -6.17 -19.75
N HIS A 3 14.39 -6.74 -18.71
CA HIS A 3 13.72 -7.71 -17.87
C HIS A 3 12.70 -6.92 -17.06
N THR A 4 11.43 -6.94 -17.46
CA THR A 4 10.37 -6.42 -16.62
C THR A 4 10.37 -7.25 -15.34
N ASN A 5 10.69 -6.60 -14.24
CA ASN A 5 10.81 -7.26 -12.95
C ASN A 5 9.39 -7.59 -12.49
N THR A 6 8.96 -8.84 -12.71
CA THR A 6 7.58 -9.31 -12.44
C THR A 6 7.13 -9.03 -11.00
N HIS A 7 8.06 -8.92 -10.05
CA HIS A 7 7.72 -8.52 -8.68
C HIS A 7 7.33 -7.04 -8.57
N ILE A 8 8.01 -6.17 -9.32
CA ILE A 8 7.68 -4.74 -9.37
C ILE A 8 6.33 -4.53 -10.07
N GLU A 9 6.08 -5.20 -11.19
CA GLU A 9 4.78 -5.13 -11.90
C GLU A 9 3.62 -5.49 -10.97
N ARG A 10 3.76 -6.56 -10.18
CA ARG A 10 2.73 -6.97 -9.19
C ARG A 10 2.49 -5.91 -8.11
N ILE A 11 3.51 -5.17 -7.71
CA ILE A 11 3.39 -4.09 -6.73
C ILE A 11 2.64 -2.91 -7.35
N VAL A 12 3.01 -2.52 -8.58
CA VAL A 12 2.33 -1.46 -9.34
C VAL A 12 0.84 -1.80 -9.50
N ASP A 13 0.52 -2.98 -10.04
CA ASP A 13 -0.85 -3.44 -10.25
C ASP A 13 -1.67 -3.44 -8.95
N PHE A 14 -1.04 -3.83 -7.83
CA PHE A 14 -1.69 -3.85 -6.53
C PHE A 14 -2.08 -2.45 -6.05
N PHE A 15 -1.15 -1.48 -6.13
CA PHE A 15 -1.39 -0.12 -5.64
C PHE A 15 -2.30 0.69 -6.57
N GLU A 16 -2.18 0.56 -7.89
CA GLU A 16 -3.09 1.22 -8.84
C GLU A 16 -4.54 0.74 -8.68
N ASN A 17 -4.73 -0.52 -8.28
CA ASN A 17 -6.05 -1.10 -8.04
C ASN A 17 -6.41 -1.19 -6.54
N LEU A 18 -5.71 -0.46 -5.66
CA LEU A 18 -5.98 -0.46 -4.22
C LEU A 18 -7.32 0.22 -3.93
N ASN A 19 -8.10 -0.40 -3.04
CA ASN A 19 -9.42 0.06 -2.61
C ASN A 19 -9.68 -0.42 -1.17
N PRO A 20 -10.71 0.08 -0.47
CA PRO A 20 -10.90 -0.23 0.96
C PRO A 20 -10.93 -1.74 1.27
N PRO A 21 -11.66 -2.60 0.52
CA PRO A 21 -11.61 -4.05 0.74
C PRO A 21 -10.22 -4.68 0.59
N LYS A 22 -9.38 -4.14 -0.31
CA LYS A 22 -8.03 -4.64 -0.58
C LYS A 22 -6.98 -4.17 0.43
N VAL A 23 -7.27 -3.22 1.30
CA VAL A 23 -6.31 -2.77 2.34
C VAL A 23 -5.90 -3.94 3.25
N SER A 24 -6.84 -4.82 3.60
CA SER A 24 -6.58 -6.07 4.33
C SER A 24 -5.53 -6.98 3.67
N LYS A 25 -5.29 -6.82 2.36
CA LYS A 25 -4.33 -7.61 1.57
C LYS A 25 -2.92 -6.99 1.51
N LEU A 26 -2.67 -5.86 2.18
CA LEU A 26 -1.35 -5.23 2.21
C LEU A 26 -0.24 -6.14 2.76
N GLY A 27 -0.58 -7.15 3.58
CA GLY A 27 0.36 -8.17 4.03
C GLY A 27 0.89 -9.11 2.93
N LEU A 28 0.35 -9.03 1.71
CA LEU A 28 0.93 -9.71 0.55
C LEU A 28 2.16 -8.97 -0.01
N ILE A 29 2.33 -7.70 0.34
CA ILE A 29 3.40 -6.82 -0.13
C ILE A 29 4.35 -6.45 1.00
N TYR A 30 3.81 -6.14 2.19
CA TYR A 30 4.60 -5.76 3.35
C TYR A 30 4.95 -6.97 4.23
N ALA A 31 6.20 -7.01 4.68
CA ALA A 31 6.61 -7.92 5.75
C ALA A 31 5.86 -7.59 7.07
N PRO A 32 5.70 -8.57 7.98
CA PRO A 32 5.05 -8.35 9.28
C PRO A 32 5.67 -7.21 10.09
N ASP A 33 6.96 -6.97 9.91
CA ASP A 33 7.78 -5.92 10.52
C ASP A 33 8.21 -4.84 9.51
N ALA A 34 7.39 -4.56 8.50
CA ALA A 34 7.63 -3.42 7.63
C ALA A 34 7.49 -2.10 8.40
N ARG A 35 8.39 -1.15 8.13
CA ARG A 35 8.26 0.24 8.56
C ARG A 35 7.68 1.08 7.42
N PHE A 36 6.65 1.86 7.70
CA PHE A 36 6.10 2.83 6.77
C PHE A 36 6.34 4.24 7.32
N LYS A 37 6.92 5.10 6.47
CA LYS A 37 7.19 6.48 6.83
C LYS A 37 6.77 7.42 5.71
N ASP A 38 5.92 8.38 6.05
CA ASP A 38 5.57 9.53 5.23
C ASP A 38 5.83 10.82 6.05
N PRO A 39 5.53 12.04 5.55
CA PRO A 39 5.72 13.28 6.32
C PRO A 39 4.93 13.41 7.63
N PHE A 40 3.88 12.61 7.82
CA PHE A 40 2.94 12.66 8.94
C PHE A 40 2.98 11.39 9.82
N ASN A 41 3.26 10.24 9.22
CA ASN A 41 3.21 8.92 9.86
C ASN A 41 4.60 8.27 9.87
N ASP A 42 4.95 7.64 10.99
CA ASP A 42 6.11 6.76 11.12
C ASP A 42 5.68 5.56 11.96
N VAL A 43 5.31 4.48 11.29
CA VAL A 43 4.68 3.31 11.92
C VAL A 43 5.40 2.02 11.56
N GLN A 44 5.22 1.02 12.43
CA GLN A 44 5.83 -0.28 12.33
C GLN A 44 4.77 -1.37 12.33
N GLY A 45 4.88 -2.30 11.39
CA GLY A 45 4.07 -3.50 11.27
C GLY A 45 2.85 -3.35 10.36
N THR A 46 2.49 -4.44 9.68
CA THR A 46 1.47 -4.44 8.62
C THR A 46 0.12 -3.91 9.09
N ALA A 47 -0.29 -4.21 10.33
CA ALA A 47 -1.56 -3.74 10.88
C ALA A 47 -1.61 -2.20 11.01
N ALA A 48 -0.51 -1.58 11.43
CA ALA A 48 -0.42 -0.13 11.53
C ALA A 48 -0.43 0.53 10.15
N ILE A 49 0.24 -0.09 9.16
CA ILE A 49 0.20 0.36 7.78
C ILE A 49 -1.23 0.29 7.22
N GLN A 50 -1.94 -0.82 7.44
CA GLN A 50 -3.34 -0.98 7.03
C GLN A 50 -4.23 0.13 7.57
N ALA A 51 -4.10 0.47 8.86
CA ALA A 51 -4.86 1.54 9.48
C ALA A 51 -4.64 2.91 8.81
N ILE A 52 -3.42 3.20 8.33
CA ILE A 52 -3.13 4.44 7.57
C ILE A 52 -3.94 4.47 6.27
N PHE A 53 -3.91 3.39 5.49
CA PHE A 53 -4.64 3.35 4.21
C PHE A 53 -6.16 3.33 4.40
N GLU A 54 -6.67 2.63 5.42
CA GLU A 54 -8.09 2.68 5.79
C GLU A 54 -8.53 4.11 6.12
N HIS A 55 -7.73 4.81 6.92
CA HIS A 55 -8.00 6.20 7.27
C HIS A 55 -7.92 7.14 6.05
N MET A 56 -6.95 6.94 5.16
CA MET A 56 -6.84 7.69 3.90
C MET A 56 -8.13 7.59 3.06
N PHE A 57 -8.72 6.40 2.92
CA PHE A 57 -9.98 6.20 2.19
C PHE A 57 -11.20 6.84 2.85
N VAL A 58 -11.16 7.10 4.17
CA VAL A 58 -12.20 7.83 4.89
C VAL A 58 -12.02 9.34 4.76
N GLN A 59 -10.78 9.83 4.76
CA GLN A 59 -10.48 11.26 4.80
C GLN A 59 -10.39 11.93 3.42
N VAL A 60 -9.99 11.19 2.40
CA VAL A 60 -9.75 11.72 1.05
C VAL A 60 -10.87 11.26 0.14
N GLU A 61 -11.43 12.17 -0.66
CA GLU A 61 -12.42 11.83 -1.66
C GLU A 61 -11.74 11.21 -2.89
N ASN A 62 -12.16 9.99 -3.25
CA ASN A 62 -11.66 9.23 -4.41
C ASN A 62 -10.11 9.12 -4.52
N PRO A 63 -9.39 8.69 -3.47
CA PRO A 63 -7.94 8.58 -3.51
C PRO A 63 -7.53 7.42 -4.43
N ARG A 64 -6.53 7.67 -5.28
CA ARG A 64 -5.96 6.66 -6.19
C ARG A 64 -4.45 6.84 -6.28
N PHE A 65 -3.77 5.73 -6.56
CA PHE A 65 -2.34 5.74 -6.88
C PHE A 65 -2.16 5.72 -8.40
N THR A 66 -1.16 6.45 -8.89
CA THR A 66 -0.67 6.43 -10.27
C THR A 66 0.84 6.38 -10.18
N ILE A 67 1.46 5.34 -10.75
CA ILE A 67 2.88 4.97 -10.53
C ILE A 67 3.64 4.95 -11.85
#